data_AF-A0A1Q7EBM3-F1
#
_entry.id   AF-A0A1Q7EBM3-F1
#
_cell.length_a   1.000
_cell.length_b   1.000
_cell.length_c   1.000
_cell.angle_alpha   90.00
_cell.angle_beta   90.00
_cell.angle_gamma   90.00
#
_symmetry.space_group_name_H-M   'P 1'
#
loop_
_entity.id
_entity.type
_entity.pdbx_description
1 polymer ?
#
loop_
_entity_poly.entity_id
_entity_poly.type
_entity_poly.pdbx_seq_one_letter_code
_entity_poly.pdbx_strand_id
1 'polypeptide(L)'
;MRPDLAVASLSLVLVTAASAPPKPPSIEGTYRLVSRDMRNGTKQVPPTVDGLMSFSKGYRNFNIYVRDSAGKVLSLSYVASYQLTPTEYHEKSIFFLLNDESSGKGATYDLSGRSGAAPVTLTGARVAFTFPLHDEPAVVFEGTRMTATENGPYGSFVDHWERVP
;
A
#
# COMPACT_ATOMS: atom_id res chain seq x y z
N MET A 1 -43.88 -64.28 28.92
CA MET A 1 -43.51 -62.86 29.03
C MET A 1 -42.09 -62.71 28.48
N ARG A 2 -41.92 -62.04 27.34
CA ARG A 2 -40.61 -61.69 26.74
C ARG A 2 -40.41 -60.18 26.93
N PRO A 3 -39.22 -59.69 27.33
CA PRO A 3 -38.93 -58.27 27.25
C PRO A 3 -38.25 -57.97 25.92
N ASP A 4 -38.84 -57.06 25.14
CA ASP A 4 -38.21 -56.49 23.96
C ASP A 4 -37.18 -55.43 24.41
N LEU A 5 -35.91 -55.65 24.06
CA LEU A 5 -34.87 -54.64 24.19
C LEU A 5 -34.90 -53.73 22.96
N ALA A 6 -35.32 -52.48 23.14
CA ALA A 6 -35.19 -51.43 22.14
C ALA A 6 -33.75 -50.89 22.15
N VAL A 7 -33.00 -51.09 21.06
CA VAL A 7 -31.69 -50.49 20.83
C VAL A 7 -31.91 -49.11 20.21
N ALA A 8 -31.55 -48.06 20.94
CA ALA A 8 -31.56 -46.69 20.44
C ALA A 8 -30.24 -46.39 19.71
N SER A 9 -30.32 -46.09 18.41
CA SER A 9 -29.18 -45.66 17.61
C SER A 9 -28.81 -44.21 17.91
N LEU A 10 -27.62 -43.96 18.45
CA LEU A 10 -27.02 -42.63 18.52
C LEU A 10 -26.37 -42.31 17.17
N SER A 11 -26.95 -41.35 16.43
CA SER A 11 -26.31 -40.77 15.24
C SER A 11 -25.37 -39.64 15.68
N LEU A 12 -24.06 -39.85 15.54
CA LEU A 12 -23.04 -38.83 15.74
C LEU A 12 -22.98 -37.91 14.52
N VAL A 13 -23.48 -36.67 14.66
CA VAL A 13 -23.33 -35.63 13.63
C VAL A 13 -21.94 -35.01 13.79
N LEU A 14 -21.01 -35.34 12.88
CA LEU A 14 -19.74 -34.63 12.76
C LEU A 14 -20.01 -33.25 12.15
N VAL A 15 -19.92 -32.20 12.98
CA VAL A 15 -19.87 -30.82 12.50
C VAL A 15 -18.44 -30.55 12.02
N THR A 16 -18.21 -30.66 10.71
CA THR A 16 -16.97 -30.17 10.10
C THR A 16 -17.05 -28.64 10.08
N ALA A 17 -16.28 -27.97 10.94
CA ALA A 17 -16.13 -26.53 10.89
C ALA A 17 -15.49 -26.14 9.55
N ALA A 18 -16.29 -25.66 8.59
CA ALA A 18 -15.79 -25.10 7.36
C ALA A 18 -15.01 -23.83 7.69
N SER A 19 -13.69 -23.86 7.49
CA SER A 19 -12.87 -22.65 7.55
C SER A 19 -13.36 -21.69 6.48
N ALA A 20 -13.74 -20.47 6.87
CA ALA A 20 -14.09 -19.42 5.91
C ALA A 20 -12.95 -19.25 4.88
N PRO A 21 -13.27 -19.03 3.59
CA PRO A 21 -12.25 -18.78 2.59
C PRO A 21 -11.42 -17.56 3.00
N PRO A 22 -10.09 -17.59 2.77
CA PRO A 22 -9.23 -16.47 3.13
C PRO A 22 -9.75 -15.20 2.46
N LYS A 23 -9.88 -14.13 3.25
CA LYS A 23 -10.30 -12.82 2.75
C LYS A 23 -9.28 -12.36 1.68
N PRO A 24 -9.72 -11.81 0.54
CA PRO A 24 -8.79 -11.26 -0.45
C PRO A 24 -7.89 -10.21 0.21
N PRO A 25 -6.62 -10.09 -0.24
CA PRO A 25 -5.73 -9.06 0.27
C PRO A 25 -6.38 -7.69 0.03
N SER A 26 -6.32 -6.83 1.04
CA SER A 26 -6.87 -5.48 0.94
C SER A 26 -5.86 -4.48 1.49
N ILE A 27 -5.59 -3.48 0.67
CA ILE A 27 -4.79 -2.31 1.02
C ILE A 27 -5.65 -1.04 1.08
N GLU A 28 -6.96 -1.15 0.83
CA GLU A 28 -7.91 -0.04 0.81
C GLU A 28 -7.83 0.74 2.12
N GLY A 29 -7.91 2.07 2.04
CA GLY A 29 -7.78 2.98 3.16
C GLY A 29 -7.01 4.25 2.77
N THR A 30 -7.10 5.25 3.62
CA THR A 30 -6.28 6.47 3.54
C THR A 30 -5.15 6.37 4.54
N TYR A 31 -3.93 6.66 4.11
CA TYR A 31 -2.71 6.59 4.89
C TYR A 31 -2.03 7.95 4.88
N ARG A 32 -1.65 8.43 6.06
CA ARG A 32 -0.88 9.66 6.21
C ARG A 32 0.58 9.32 6.52
N LEU A 33 1.50 10.07 5.93
CA LEU A 33 2.91 9.97 6.29
C LEU A 33 3.11 10.45 7.73
N VAL A 34 3.70 9.59 8.56
CA VAL A 34 4.02 9.92 9.96
C VAL A 34 5.48 10.34 10.07
N SER A 35 6.38 9.67 9.36
CA SER A 35 7.79 10.02 9.35
C SER A 35 8.55 9.40 8.19
N ARG A 36 9.69 10.01 7.85
CA ARG A 36 10.67 9.50 6.90
C ARG A 36 12.02 9.32 7.59
N ASP A 37 12.57 8.13 7.50
CA ASP A 37 13.94 7.85 7.93
C ASP A 37 14.88 7.97 6.74
N MET A 38 15.91 8.80 6.88
CA MET A 38 16.93 9.04 5.85
C MET A 38 18.08 8.07 6.03
N ARG A 39 18.80 7.77 4.94
CA ARG A 39 19.98 6.88 4.96
C ARG A 39 21.08 7.32 5.94
N ASN A 40 21.22 8.61 6.20
CA ASN A 40 22.20 9.16 7.15
C ASN A 40 21.73 9.04 8.63
N GLY A 41 20.62 8.36 8.89
CA GLY A 41 20.05 8.16 10.23
C GLY A 41 19.21 9.33 10.72
N THR A 42 19.05 10.42 9.95
CA THR A 42 18.15 11.51 10.35
C THR A 42 16.69 11.14 10.08
N LYS A 43 15.81 11.68 10.92
CA LYS A 43 14.37 11.48 10.81
C LYS A 43 13.70 12.80 10.42
N GLN A 44 12.83 12.75 9.41
CA GLN A 44 12.00 13.86 8.97
C GLN A 44 10.54 13.58 9.35
N VAL A 45 9.83 14.63 9.77
CA VAL A 45 8.42 14.60 10.17
C VAL A 45 7.72 15.86 9.62
N PRO A 46 6.39 15.95 9.66
CA PRO A 46 5.71 17.19 9.31
C PRO A 46 6.21 18.38 10.13
N PRO A 47 6.41 19.58 9.54
CA PRO A 47 6.10 19.95 8.15
C PRO A 47 7.29 19.83 7.18
N THR A 48 8.38 19.14 7.54
CA THR A 48 9.53 18.93 6.62
C THR A 48 9.15 17.98 5.49
N VAL A 49 8.36 16.96 5.81
CA VAL A 49 7.78 16.03 4.85
C VAL A 49 6.38 15.68 5.33
N ASP A 50 5.39 15.71 4.43
CA ASP A 50 4.02 15.27 4.72
C ASP A 50 3.38 14.77 3.44
N GLY A 51 2.39 13.89 3.58
CA GLY A 51 1.75 13.26 2.44
C GLY A 51 0.54 12.45 2.83
N LEU A 52 -0.31 12.21 1.83
CA LEU A 52 -1.51 11.40 1.93
C LEU A 52 -1.57 10.45 0.75
N MET A 53 -1.82 9.17 1.03
CA MET A 53 -2.06 8.14 0.03
C MET A 53 -3.39 7.47 0.31
N SER A 54 -4.27 7.38 -0.66
CA SER A 54 -5.56 6.69 -0.53
C SER A 54 -5.70 5.61 -1.57
N PHE A 55 -6.16 4.45 -1.12
CA PHE A 55 -6.61 3.34 -1.94
C PHE A 55 -8.11 3.18 -1.74
N SER A 56 -8.89 3.45 -2.79
CA SER A 56 -10.30 3.08 -2.87
C SER A 56 -10.46 1.91 -3.85
N LYS A 57 -11.68 1.40 -4.01
CA LYS A 57 -11.94 0.28 -4.91
C LYS A 57 -11.50 0.63 -6.34
N GLY A 58 -10.35 0.08 -6.73
CA GLY A 58 -9.78 0.20 -8.07
C GLY A 58 -9.01 1.50 -8.34
N TYR A 59 -8.83 2.39 -7.36
CA TYR A 59 -8.14 3.67 -7.56
C TYR A 59 -7.17 4.02 -6.44
N ARG A 60 -6.04 4.61 -6.85
CA ARG A 60 -5.02 5.18 -5.98
C ARG A 60 -4.97 6.69 -6.19
N ASN A 61 -4.87 7.43 -5.09
CA ASN A 61 -4.52 8.84 -5.06
C ASN A 61 -3.34 9.04 -4.12
N PHE A 62 -2.31 9.75 -4.55
CA PHE A 62 -1.11 9.97 -3.77
C PHE A 62 -0.66 11.42 -3.91
N ASN A 63 -0.35 12.05 -2.78
CA ASN A 63 0.21 13.39 -2.71
C ASN A 63 1.30 13.41 -1.64
N ILE A 64 2.44 14.01 -1.93
CA ILE A 64 3.52 14.22 -0.97
C ILE A 64 4.25 15.51 -1.29
N TYR A 65 4.81 16.15 -0.27
CA TYR A 65 5.85 17.14 -0.46
C TYR A 65 7.02 16.91 0.50
N VAL A 66 8.20 17.34 0.07
CA VAL A 66 9.43 17.40 0.86
C VAL A 66 9.98 18.81 0.76
N ARG A 67 10.29 19.42 1.90
CA ARG A 67 10.96 20.72 1.96
C ARG A 67 12.44 20.53 2.24
N ASP A 68 13.28 21.16 1.43
CA ASP A 68 14.73 21.15 1.64
C ASP A 68 15.17 22.20 2.69
N SER A 69 16.47 22.20 3.02
CA SER A 69 17.03 23.15 3.99
C SER A 69 16.98 24.62 3.54
N ALA A 70 16.84 24.88 2.24
CA ALA A 70 16.67 26.22 1.67
C ALA A 70 15.19 26.65 1.60
N GLY A 71 14.27 25.78 2.02
CA GLY A 71 12.83 26.02 2.02
C GLY A 71 12.13 25.69 0.71
N LYS A 72 12.85 25.20 -0.31
CA LYS A 72 12.29 24.79 -1.61
C LYS A 72 11.55 23.47 -1.50
N VAL A 73 10.61 23.24 -2.41
CA VAL A 73 9.72 22.09 -2.34
C VAL A 73 9.92 21.16 -3.54
N LEU A 74 10.07 19.86 -3.24
CA LEU A 74 9.78 18.77 -4.15
C LEU A 74 8.37 18.27 -3.82
N SER A 75 7.44 18.22 -4.78
CA SER A 75 6.11 17.66 -4.55
C SER A 75 5.66 16.75 -5.67
N LEU A 76 4.97 15.68 -5.31
CA LEU A 76 4.38 14.74 -6.25
C LEU A 76 2.89 14.64 -6.02
N SER A 77 2.13 14.58 -7.11
CA SER A 77 0.72 14.21 -7.11
C SER A 77 0.50 13.13 -8.16
N TYR A 78 -0.14 12.04 -7.77
CA TYR A 78 -0.31 10.87 -8.61
C TYR A 78 -1.72 10.28 -8.45
N VAL A 79 -2.34 9.94 -9.58
CA VAL A 79 -3.62 9.22 -9.61
C VAL A 79 -3.52 8.08 -10.60
N ALA A 80 -3.98 6.92 -10.17
CA ALA A 80 -3.98 5.71 -10.97
C ALA A 80 -5.23 4.86 -10.72
N SER A 81 -5.57 4.02 -11.69
CA SER A 81 -6.40 2.84 -11.42
C SER A 81 -5.50 1.66 -11.06
N TYR A 82 -5.95 0.77 -10.16
CA TYR A 82 -5.19 -0.42 -9.80
C TYR A 82 -6.06 -1.66 -9.63
N GLN A 83 -5.43 -2.82 -9.69
CA GLN A 83 -6.01 -4.10 -9.28
C GLN A 83 -4.99 -4.85 -8.42
N LEU A 84 -5.43 -5.30 -7.23
CA LEU A 84 -4.63 -6.15 -6.35
C LEU A 84 -5.20 -7.57 -6.38
N THR A 85 -4.35 -8.53 -6.66
CA THR A 85 -4.62 -9.96 -6.58
C THR A 85 -3.67 -10.61 -5.57
N PRO A 86 -3.86 -11.90 -5.22
CA PRO A 86 -2.91 -12.60 -4.36
C PRO A 86 -1.48 -12.70 -4.89
N THR A 87 -1.27 -12.56 -6.20
CA THR A 87 0.03 -12.79 -6.85
C THR A 87 0.58 -11.56 -7.57
N GLU A 88 -0.26 -10.58 -7.90
CA GLU A 88 0.13 -9.41 -8.68
C GLU A 88 -0.64 -8.14 -8.27
N TYR A 89 0.06 -7.01 -8.38
CA TYR A 89 -0.48 -5.66 -8.36
C TYR A 89 -0.35 -5.08 -9.77
N HIS A 90 -1.47 -4.65 -10.35
CA HIS A 90 -1.53 -4.00 -11.66
C HIS A 90 -1.91 -2.54 -11.47
N GLU A 91 -1.27 -1.64 -12.21
CA GLU A 91 -1.53 -0.20 -12.13
C GLU A 91 -1.55 0.43 -13.53
N LYS A 92 -2.41 1.42 -13.70
CA LYS A 92 -2.44 2.30 -14.87
C LYS A 92 -2.53 3.75 -14.41
N SER A 93 -1.52 4.53 -14.78
CA SER A 93 -1.45 5.96 -14.53
C SER A 93 -2.62 6.68 -15.21
N ILE A 94 -3.28 7.57 -14.46
CA ILE A 94 -4.24 8.54 -14.99
C ILE A 94 -3.54 9.89 -15.16
N PHE A 95 -2.82 10.33 -14.13
CA PHE A 95 -1.85 11.43 -14.26
C PHE A 95 -0.76 11.32 -13.20
N PHE A 96 0.42 11.81 -13.53
CA PHE A 96 1.53 12.03 -12.61
C PHE A 96 2.04 13.46 -12.76
N LEU A 97 2.20 14.16 -11.63
CA LEU A 97 2.72 15.52 -11.55
C LEU A 97 3.93 15.51 -10.62
N LEU A 98 5.05 16.07 -11.10
CA LEU A 98 6.24 16.35 -10.31
C LEU A 98 6.56 17.85 -10.38
N ASN A 99 6.65 18.50 -9.23
CA ASN A 99 7.23 19.83 -9.08
C ASN A 99 8.57 19.70 -8.34
N ASP A 100 9.65 20.24 -8.92
CA ASP A 100 11.01 20.07 -8.43
C ASP A 100 11.74 21.43 -8.32
N GLU A 101 11.19 22.30 -7.46
CA GLU A 101 11.77 23.62 -7.21
C GLU A 101 13.20 23.52 -6.66
N SER A 102 13.47 22.43 -5.93
CA SER A 102 14.77 22.06 -5.37
C SER A 102 15.86 22.03 -6.45
N SER A 103 15.60 21.39 -7.60
CA SER A 103 16.53 21.40 -8.74
C SER A 103 16.33 22.59 -9.71
N GLY A 104 15.37 23.48 -9.42
CA GLY A 104 14.99 24.60 -10.29
C GLY A 104 14.11 24.19 -11.48
N LYS A 105 13.61 22.96 -11.48
CA LYS A 105 12.66 22.46 -12.48
C LYS A 105 11.24 22.70 -11.96
N GLY A 106 10.44 23.47 -12.68
CA GLY A 106 9.04 23.68 -12.31
C GLY A 106 8.20 22.41 -12.41
N ALA A 107 6.88 22.58 -12.46
CA ALA A 107 5.95 21.47 -12.61
C ALA A 107 6.08 20.77 -13.98
N THR A 108 6.07 19.44 -13.94
CA THR A 108 6.02 18.55 -15.10
C THR A 108 4.85 17.58 -14.97
N TYR A 109 4.25 17.21 -16.09
CA TYR A 109 3.11 16.30 -16.17
C TYR A 109 3.45 15.11 -17.06
N ASP A 110 3.14 13.90 -16.58
CA ASP A 110 3.06 12.70 -17.40
C ASP A 110 1.60 12.27 -17.52
N LEU A 111 1.06 12.41 -18.74
CA LEU A 111 -0.30 12.05 -19.13
C LEU A 111 -0.33 10.87 -20.11
N SER A 112 0.78 10.12 -20.22
CA SER A 112 0.93 9.06 -21.22
C SER A 112 0.02 7.84 -20.98
N GLY A 113 -0.58 7.72 -19.80
CA GLY A 113 -1.43 6.58 -19.45
C GLY A 113 -0.65 5.27 -19.26
N ARG A 114 0.64 5.36 -18.89
CA ARG A 114 1.52 4.20 -18.66
C ARG A 114 0.90 3.18 -17.70
N SER A 115 1.09 1.90 -17.99
CA SER A 115 0.65 0.79 -17.16
C SER A 115 1.79 -0.17 -16.85
N GLY A 116 1.69 -0.87 -15.72
CA GLY A 116 2.66 -1.86 -15.29
C GLY A 116 2.08 -2.83 -14.27
N ALA A 117 2.85 -3.87 -13.97
CA ALA A 117 2.49 -4.88 -12.98
C ALA A 117 3.71 -5.26 -12.14
N ALA A 118 3.46 -5.68 -10.92
CA ALA A 118 4.47 -6.15 -9.99
C ALA A 118 4.01 -7.41 -9.25
N PRO A 119 4.92 -8.37 -8.97
CA PRO A 119 4.58 -9.53 -8.17
C PRO A 119 4.26 -9.12 -6.73
N VAL A 120 3.26 -9.78 -6.15
CA VAL A 120 2.84 -9.60 -4.76
C VAL A 120 3.29 -10.78 -3.92
N THR A 121 3.90 -10.47 -2.79
CA THR A 121 4.17 -11.44 -1.73
C THR A 121 3.13 -11.29 -0.63
N LEU A 122 2.42 -12.39 -0.34
CA LEU A 122 1.49 -12.48 0.79
C LEU A 122 2.07 -13.35 1.91
N THR A 123 2.00 -12.86 3.14
CA THR A 123 2.36 -13.65 4.33
C THR A 123 1.35 -13.35 5.43
N GLY A 124 0.35 -14.22 5.61
CA GLY A 124 -0.81 -13.92 6.46
C GLY A 124 -1.56 -12.69 5.93
N ALA A 125 -1.70 -11.66 6.76
CA ALA A 125 -2.32 -10.39 6.37
C ALA A 125 -1.34 -9.36 5.77
N ARG A 126 -0.04 -9.69 5.71
CA ARG A 126 1.00 -8.81 5.17
C ARG A 126 1.01 -8.87 3.64
N VAL A 127 0.99 -7.71 3.00
CA VAL A 127 1.06 -7.55 1.53
C VAL A 127 2.32 -6.76 1.18
N ALA A 128 3.17 -7.28 0.30
CA ALA A 128 4.37 -6.59 -0.15
C ALA A 128 4.56 -6.66 -1.66
N PHE A 129 4.95 -5.53 -2.27
CA PHE A 129 5.26 -5.41 -3.70
C PHE A 129 6.04 -4.11 -3.96
N THR A 130 6.61 -3.95 -5.15
CA THR A 130 7.16 -2.66 -5.61
C THR A 130 6.18 -2.01 -6.55
N PHE A 131 5.89 -0.72 -6.37
CA PHE A 131 5.04 -0.01 -7.33
C PHE A 131 5.68 -0.06 -8.74
N PRO A 132 4.92 -0.38 -9.79
CA PRO A 132 5.51 -0.71 -11.09
C PRO A 132 5.84 0.50 -11.96
N LEU A 133 5.49 1.71 -11.52
CA LEU A 133 5.57 2.94 -12.31
C LEU A 133 6.46 3.98 -11.63
N HIS A 134 6.94 4.94 -12.42
CA HIS A 134 7.63 6.16 -11.98
C HIS A 134 8.80 5.98 -10.98
N ASP A 135 9.49 4.83 -11.03
CA ASP A 135 10.58 4.47 -10.12
C ASP A 135 10.15 4.60 -8.64
N GLU A 136 8.92 4.17 -8.36
CA GLU A 136 8.29 4.25 -7.04
C GLU A 136 8.80 3.17 -6.05
N PRO A 137 8.61 3.39 -4.74
CA PRO A 137 9.23 2.57 -3.70
C PRO A 137 8.65 1.15 -3.61
N ALA A 138 9.44 0.27 -2.97
CA ALA A 138 8.96 -1.00 -2.45
C ALA A 138 8.06 -0.76 -1.23
N VAL A 139 6.87 -1.35 -1.21
CA VAL A 139 5.89 -1.17 -0.13
C VAL A 139 5.56 -2.45 0.59
N VAL A 140 5.24 -2.27 1.87
CA VAL A 140 4.71 -3.30 2.76
C VAL A 140 3.49 -2.74 3.48
N PHE A 141 2.36 -3.44 3.39
CA PHE A 141 1.15 -3.16 4.16
C PHE A 141 0.99 -4.22 5.25
N GLU A 142 0.76 -3.78 6.49
CA GLU A 142 0.54 -4.66 7.64
C GLU A 142 -0.40 -3.99 8.65
N GLY A 143 -1.64 -4.49 8.73
CA GLY A 143 -2.68 -3.91 9.58
C GLY A 143 -3.00 -2.46 9.20
N THR A 144 -2.78 -1.54 10.14
CA THR A 144 -2.99 -0.10 9.94
C THR A 144 -1.73 0.63 9.46
N ARG A 145 -0.63 -0.07 9.19
CA ARG A 145 0.65 0.52 8.81
C ARG A 145 1.01 0.20 7.37
N MET A 146 1.71 1.14 6.75
CA MET A 146 2.40 0.92 5.49
C MET A 146 3.82 1.48 5.58
N THR A 147 4.80 0.75 5.07
CA THR A 147 6.18 1.22 4.94
C THR A 147 6.53 1.29 3.48
N ALA A 148 7.16 2.37 3.04
CA ALA A 148 7.66 2.52 1.67
C ALA A 148 9.18 2.73 1.70
N THR A 149 9.94 1.85 1.05
CA THR A 149 11.41 1.90 1.01
C THR A 149 11.85 2.30 -0.39
N GLU A 150 12.55 3.41 -0.49
CA GLU A 150 13.07 3.95 -1.74
C GLU A 150 14.59 3.88 -1.75
N ASN A 151 15.15 3.54 -2.91
CA ASN A 151 16.55 3.70 -3.21
C ASN A 151 16.70 4.10 -4.68
N GLY A 152 16.23 5.31 -4.97
CA GLY A 152 16.00 5.75 -6.33
C GLY A 152 16.38 7.22 -6.54
N PRO A 153 15.91 7.82 -7.65
CA PRO A 153 16.35 9.15 -8.09
C PRO A 153 15.96 10.28 -7.12
N TYR A 154 14.95 10.06 -6.27
CA TYR A 154 14.49 11.02 -5.27
C TYR A 154 15.15 10.83 -3.88
N GLY A 155 16.15 9.96 -3.79
CA GLY A 155 16.93 9.69 -2.59
C GLY A 155 16.75 8.27 -2.05
N SER A 156 17.47 7.96 -0.97
CA SER A 156 17.30 6.70 -0.23
C SER A 156 16.62 6.97 1.11
N PHE A 157 15.44 6.42 1.32
CA PHE A 157 14.63 6.64 2.52
C PHE A 157 13.70 5.48 2.85
N VAL A 158 13.19 5.48 4.08
CA VAL A 158 12.08 4.64 4.52
C VAL A 158 10.97 5.53 5.06
N ASP A 159 9.83 5.54 4.38
CA ASP A 159 8.64 6.22 4.85
C ASP A 159 7.76 5.30 5.69
N HIS A 160 7.24 5.86 6.78
CA HIS A 160 6.30 5.20 7.68
C HIS A 160 4.95 5.91 7.60
N TRP A 161 3.95 5.15 7.19
CA TRP A 161 2.60 5.60 6.96
C TRP A 161 1.64 4.91 7.92
N GLU A 162 0.64 5.64 8.39
CA GLU A 162 -0.43 5.09 9.22
C GLU A 162 -1.78 5.37 8.59
N ARG A 163 -2.65 4.37 8.63
CA ARG A 163 -4.04 4.46 8.19
C ARG A 163 -4.77 5.46 9.08
N VAL A 164 -5.42 6.42 8.44
CA VAL A 164 -6.32 7.36 9.09
C VAL A 164 -7.57 6.60 9.57
N PRO A 165 -8.03 6.83 10.81
CA PRO A 165 -9.24 6.21 11.36
C PRO A 165 -10.51 6.47 10.53
#